data_AF-A0A2W5E602-F1
#
_entry.id   AF-A0A2W5E602-F1
#
_cell.length_a   1.000
_cell.length_b   1.000
_cell.length_c   1.000
_cell.angle_alpha   90.00
_cell.angle_beta   90.00
_cell.angle_gamma   90.00
#
_symmetry.space_group_name_H-M   'P 1'
#
loop_
_entity.id
_entity.type
_entity.pdbx_description
1 polymer ?
#
loop_
_entity_poly.entity_id
_entity_poly.type
_entity_poly.pdbx_seq_one_letter_code
_entity_poly.pdbx_strand_id
1 'polypeptide(L)'
;MPNRTTDEVFQLVKSLEKSEKRNFKLYLKRLSGSEEMKTVQVFDYMDKLEDEEEYEEEQLLRKLPSIKKQQLSNIKANLYKQILASLRMVLDDNIEMYLNEQLVNANILYDKGLYLQSLRILDRLKAIAKNNFQTTYWQQIVIFEKKIEALHITRSIDNRAELLSKEIEDINCRLTMQGRLSNLSLQLYGWYIKMGHARDEKDEMAVKLFFETNMPALSLADLSFYEKMYYYQSHCWFYFILQDFRFYFRNAQKWLDLFDDNPQMKEIETGQYLKAFHNLLSAHFDTNNFERFDQTLERFRAFTETETAKKNFNIRVQVFTYFTIARLNQHFMHGTFSEGLLLVPEIESDLKTYRLHMDRHRVLVFYYKIACLYFGSGDNDNCILFLNKIIHIKYNLRTDLQCYARLLHLIAHYEL
;
A
#
# COMPACT_ATOMS: atom_id res chain seq x y z
N MET A 1 26.05 4.28 11.46
CA MET A 1 25.32 3.81 12.66
C MET A 1 24.66 2.49 12.32
N PRO A 2 24.78 1.46 13.17
CA PRO A 2 24.22 0.14 12.92
C PRO A 2 22.69 0.24 12.89
N ASN A 3 22.04 -0.64 12.13
CA ASN A 3 20.58 -0.73 11.97
C ASN A 3 19.87 -0.73 13.33
N ARG A 4 19.42 0.43 13.80
CA ARG A 4 18.43 0.50 14.87
C ARG A 4 17.07 0.29 14.22
N THR A 5 16.65 -0.97 14.19
CA THR A 5 15.26 -1.34 13.91
C THR A 5 14.39 -0.63 14.93
N THR A 6 13.54 0.28 14.46
CA THR A 6 12.50 0.90 15.28
C THR A 6 11.66 -0.21 15.92
N ASP A 7 11.32 -0.06 17.19
CA ASP A 7 10.57 -1.08 17.90
C ASP A 7 9.18 -1.31 17.29
N GLU A 8 8.85 -2.56 16.96
CA GLU A 8 7.61 -2.91 16.25
C GLU A 8 6.35 -2.59 17.08
N VAL A 9 6.42 -2.77 18.40
CA VAL A 9 5.30 -2.46 19.30
C VAL A 9 5.10 -0.96 19.41
N PHE A 10 6.19 -0.20 19.53
CA PHE A 10 6.15 1.26 19.48
C PHE A 10 5.52 1.77 18.17
N GLN A 11 5.95 1.24 17.02
CA GLN A 11 5.37 1.61 15.72
C GLN A 11 3.85 1.33 15.67
N LEU A 12 3.41 0.17 16.16
CA LEU A 12 1.99 -0.16 16.20
C LEU A 12 1.22 0.82 17.10
N VAL A 13 1.72 1.12 18.30
CA VAL A 13 1.10 2.10 19.22
C VAL A 13 0.98 3.48 18.57
N LYS A 14 2.01 3.90 17.82
CA LYS A 14 2.03 5.18 17.11
C LYS A 14 1.10 5.26 15.91
N SER A 15 0.82 4.13 15.25
CA SER A 15 -0.16 4.10 14.15
C SER A 15 -1.61 4.28 14.59
N LEU A 16 -1.93 4.10 15.88
CA LEU A 16 -3.31 4.13 16.39
C LEU A 16 -3.89 5.54 16.39
N GLU A 17 -5.16 5.66 16.00
CA GLU A 17 -5.95 6.88 16.13
C GLU A 17 -6.42 7.13 17.56
N LYS A 18 -6.83 8.37 17.87
CA LYS A 18 -7.33 8.73 19.20
C LYS A 18 -8.52 7.86 19.64
N SER A 19 -9.41 7.54 18.71
CA SER A 19 -10.56 6.64 18.91
C SER A 19 -10.10 5.21 19.24
N GLU A 20 -9.16 4.67 18.46
CA GLU A 20 -8.60 3.33 18.64
C GLU A 20 -7.85 3.20 19.96
N LYS A 21 -7.02 4.18 20.33
CA LYS A 21 -6.33 4.24 21.63
C LYS A 21 -7.32 4.23 22.80
N ARG A 22 -8.42 4.98 22.68
CA ARG A 22 -9.49 4.98 23.69
C ARG A 22 -10.18 3.63 23.78
N ASN A 23 -10.52 3.02 22.64
CA ASN A 23 -11.17 1.71 22.58
C ASN A 23 -10.27 0.62 23.17
N PHE A 24 -8.98 0.64 22.86
CA PHE A 24 -8.00 -0.28 23.42
C PHE A 24 -7.92 -0.20 24.96
N LYS A 25 -7.88 1.03 25.52
CA LYS A 25 -7.91 1.21 26.99
C LYS A 25 -9.20 0.69 27.62
N LEU A 26 -10.35 0.85 26.96
CA LEU A 26 -11.62 0.29 27.43
C LEU A 26 -11.65 -1.23 27.35
N TYR A 27 -11.10 -1.80 26.27
CA TYR A 27 -10.96 -3.23 26.07
C TYR A 27 -10.09 -3.86 27.17
N LEU A 28 -8.91 -3.29 27.46
CA LEU A 28 -8.05 -3.79 28.54
C LEU A 28 -8.69 -3.67 29.92
N LYS A 29 -9.49 -2.63 30.20
CA LYS A 29 -10.21 -2.51 31.48
C LYS A 29 -11.20 -3.64 31.73
N ARG A 30 -11.70 -4.32 30.68
CA ARG A 30 -12.61 -5.48 30.82
C ARG A 30 -11.85 -6.75 31.18
N LEU A 31 -10.59 -6.86 30.77
CA LEU A 31 -9.70 -7.97 31.10
C LEU A 31 -9.10 -7.72 32.49
N SER A 32 -9.66 -8.35 33.52
CA SER A 32 -9.25 -8.12 34.91
C SER A 32 -7.99 -8.93 35.25
N GLY A 33 -6.86 -8.26 35.54
CA GLY A 33 -5.65 -8.92 36.05
C GLY A 33 -4.45 -7.97 36.23
N SER A 34 -3.44 -8.44 36.98
CA SER A 34 -2.25 -7.65 37.35
C SER A 34 -1.23 -7.52 36.21
N GLU A 35 -1.21 -8.46 35.26
CA GLU A 35 -0.37 -8.39 34.05
C GLU A 35 -0.94 -7.38 33.05
N GLU A 36 -2.26 -7.24 33.00
CA GLU A 36 -2.97 -6.25 32.18
C GLU A 36 -2.66 -4.83 32.64
N MET A 37 -2.55 -4.60 33.96
CA MET A 37 -2.12 -3.29 34.48
C MET A 37 -0.72 -2.90 34.00
N LYS A 38 0.24 -3.84 33.98
CA LYS A 38 1.59 -3.58 33.46
C LYS A 38 1.58 -3.32 31.95
N THR A 39 0.72 -4.04 31.23
CA THR A 39 0.52 -3.86 29.78
C THR A 39 0.00 -2.45 29.46
N VAL A 40 -0.96 -1.94 30.24
CA VAL A 40 -1.45 -0.55 30.13
C VAL A 40 -0.34 0.46 30.42
N GLN A 41 0.50 0.22 31.43
CA GLN A 41 1.62 1.14 31.77
C GLN A 41 2.64 1.26 30.63
N VAL A 42 2.99 0.14 29.99
CA VAL A 42 3.88 0.14 28.81
C VAL A 42 3.24 0.88 27.64
N PHE A 43 1.95 0.63 27.39
CA PHE A 43 1.20 1.34 26.35
C PHE A 43 1.20 2.86 26.59
N ASP A 44 0.84 3.29 27.80
CA ASP A 44 0.75 4.72 28.15
C ASP A 44 2.11 5.42 28.09
N TYR A 45 3.20 4.71 28.39
CA TYR A 45 4.55 5.23 28.21
C TYR A 45 4.86 5.43 26.72
N MET A 46 4.67 4.40 25.90
CA MET A 46 4.93 4.45 24.45
C MET A 46 4.06 5.48 23.74
N ASP A 47 2.80 5.63 24.14
CA ASP A 47 1.86 6.59 23.57
C ASP A 47 2.30 8.05 23.82
N LYS A 48 2.88 8.31 25.00
CA LYS A 48 3.30 9.65 25.46
C LYS A 48 4.60 10.15 24.86
N LEU A 49 5.51 9.27 24.45
CA LEU A 49 6.75 9.69 23.79
C LEU A 49 6.41 10.52 22.55
N GLU A 50 7.21 11.51 22.19
CA GLU A 50 7.00 12.18 20.90
C GLU A 50 7.40 11.25 19.74
N ASP A 51 6.84 11.45 18.54
CA ASP A 51 7.18 10.59 17.39
C ASP A 51 8.64 10.76 16.94
N GLU A 52 9.26 11.87 17.35
CA GLU A 52 10.69 12.17 17.15
C GLU A 52 11.59 11.55 18.23
N GLU A 53 11.03 11.14 19.37
CA GLU A 53 11.79 10.50 20.46
C GLU A 53 12.09 9.03 20.12
N GLU A 54 13.36 8.66 20.29
CA GLU A 54 13.78 7.28 20.08
C GLU A 54 13.31 6.42 21.25
N TYR A 55 12.47 5.42 20.98
CA TYR A 55 12.08 4.45 21.98
C TYR A 55 13.31 3.66 22.47
N GLU A 56 13.68 3.87 23.72
CA GLU A 56 14.75 3.15 24.40
C GLU A 56 14.21 2.34 25.58
N GLU A 57 14.42 1.02 25.55
CA GLU A 57 13.95 0.11 26.61
C GLU A 57 14.53 0.46 27.99
N GLU A 58 15.76 0.96 28.04
CA GLU A 58 16.40 1.36 29.30
C GLU A 58 15.68 2.54 29.95
N GLN A 59 15.19 3.50 29.16
CA GLN A 59 14.44 4.64 29.67
C GLN A 59 13.07 4.21 30.20
N LEU A 60 12.40 3.29 29.48
CA LEU A 60 11.14 2.70 29.94
C LEU A 60 11.31 2.01 31.30
N LEU A 61 12.33 1.17 31.45
CA LEU A 61 12.58 0.43 32.69
C LEU A 61 12.94 1.36 33.88
N ARG A 62 13.61 2.49 33.61
CA ARG A 62 13.85 3.53 34.63
C ARG A 62 12.56 4.22 35.08
N LYS A 63 11.61 4.44 34.17
CA LYS A 63 10.33 5.10 34.45
C LYS A 63 9.28 4.16 35.04
N LEU A 64 9.38 2.85 34.76
CA LEU A 64 8.46 1.81 35.23
C LEU A 64 9.22 0.74 36.05
N PRO A 65 9.64 1.04 37.30
CA PRO A 65 10.46 0.14 38.12
C PRO A 65 9.74 -1.15 38.54
N SER A 66 8.41 -1.19 38.42
CA SER A 66 7.58 -2.39 38.65
C SER A 66 7.78 -3.48 37.57
N ILE A 67 8.41 -3.15 36.45
CA ILE A 67 8.66 -4.05 35.33
C ILE A 67 10.12 -4.47 35.35
N LYS A 68 10.37 -5.79 35.50
CA LYS A 68 11.72 -6.34 35.40
C LYS A 68 12.13 -6.45 33.93
N LYS A 69 13.42 -6.25 33.63
CA LYS A 69 13.97 -6.41 32.26
C LYS A 69 13.59 -7.75 31.61
N GLN A 70 13.61 -8.84 32.40
CA GLN A 70 13.22 -10.18 31.96
C GLN A 70 11.75 -10.30 31.54
N GLN A 71 10.87 -9.42 32.03
CA GLN A 71 9.43 -9.44 31.75
C GLN A 71 9.05 -8.56 30.54
N LEU A 72 9.91 -7.61 30.16
CA LEU A 72 9.56 -6.59 29.16
C LEU A 72 9.22 -7.19 27.80
N SER A 73 9.98 -8.19 27.34
CA SER A 73 9.71 -8.89 26.06
C SER A 73 8.31 -9.53 26.05
N ASN A 74 7.94 -10.24 27.12
CA ASN A 74 6.61 -10.86 27.24
C ASN A 74 5.50 -9.83 27.32
N ILE A 75 5.71 -8.74 28.07
CA ILE A 75 4.71 -7.65 28.18
C ILE A 75 4.50 -6.99 26.82
N LYS A 76 5.57 -6.76 26.04
CA LYS A 76 5.50 -6.21 24.69
C LYS A 76 4.78 -7.15 23.72
N ALA A 77 5.07 -8.44 23.76
CA ALA A 77 4.36 -9.44 22.97
C ALA A 77 2.86 -9.51 23.32
N ASN A 78 2.52 -9.44 24.61
CA ASN A 78 1.13 -9.38 25.05
C ASN A 78 0.46 -8.06 24.60
N LEU A 79 1.14 -6.92 24.76
CA LEU A 79 0.65 -5.61 24.31
C LEU A 79 0.30 -5.65 22.82
N TYR A 80 1.21 -6.13 21.99
CA TYR A 80 1.01 -6.28 20.56
C TYR A 80 -0.23 -7.13 20.24
N LYS A 81 -0.34 -8.31 20.86
CA LYS A 81 -1.49 -9.22 20.68
C LYS A 81 -2.81 -8.56 21.09
N GLN A 82 -2.84 -7.85 22.23
CA GLN A 82 -4.05 -7.22 22.73
C GLN A 82 -4.48 -6.01 21.90
N ILE A 83 -3.53 -5.23 21.36
CA ILE A 83 -3.84 -4.13 20.44
C ILE A 83 -4.53 -4.70 19.19
N LEU A 84 -3.96 -5.74 18.57
CA LEU A 84 -4.55 -6.36 17.39
C LEU A 84 -5.94 -6.97 17.66
N ALA A 85 -6.13 -7.59 18.83
CA ALA A 85 -7.43 -8.12 19.24
C ALA A 85 -8.48 -7.01 19.40
N SER A 86 -8.11 -5.89 20.03
CA SER A 86 -8.99 -4.73 20.19
C SER A 86 -9.34 -4.08 18.85
N LEU A 87 -8.38 -3.93 17.93
CA LEU A 87 -8.63 -3.33 16.62
C LEU A 87 -9.62 -4.16 15.80
N ARG A 88 -9.49 -5.49 15.85
CA ARG A 88 -10.39 -6.40 15.13
C ARG A 88 -11.87 -6.21 15.52
N MET A 89 -12.16 -5.78 16.75
CA MET A 89 -13.54 -5.55 17.21
C MET A 89 -14.17 -4.26 16.66
N VAL A 90 -13.40 -3.38 16.04
CA VAL A 90 -13.84 -2.05 15.57
C VAL A 90 -13.84 -1.95 14.03
N LEU A 91 -13.15 -2.87 13.35
CA LEU A 91 -12.95 -2.87 11.90
C LEU A 91 -14.04 -3.70 11.20
N ASP A 92 -15.27 -3.20 11.12
CA ASP A 92 -16.40 -3.89 10.45
C ASP A 92 -16.43 -3.66 8.91
N ASP A 93 -15.78 -2.62 8.39
CA ASP A 93 -15.96 -2.18 7.00
C ASP A 93 -14.98 -2.79 5.98
N ASN A 94 -14.35 -3.93 6.29
CA ASN A 94 -13.42 -4.60 5.36
C ASN A 94 -14.04 -5.90 4.83
N ILE A 95 -14.19 -5.99 3.51
CA ILE A 95 -14.81 -7.15 2.84
C ILE A 95 -14.09 -8.47 3.13
N GLU A 96 -12.76 -8.46 3.21
CA GLU A 96 -11.96 -9.64 3.54
C GLU A 96 -12.16 -10.06 5.00
N MET A 97 -12.25 -9.09 5.92
CA MET A 97 -12.54 -9.38 7.32
C MET A 97 -13.94 -9.98 7.49
N TYR A 98 -14.93 -9.41 6.80
CA TYR A 98 -16.29 -9.93 6.76
C TYR A 98 -16.34 -11.36 6.19
N LEU A 99 -15.69 -11.61 5.05
CA LEU A 99 -15.63 -12.95 4.44
C LEU A 99 -14.97 -13.97 5.37
N ASN A 100 -13.87 -13.61 6.02
CA ASN A 100 -13.20 -14.46 7.01
C ASN A 100 -14.11 -14.79 8.20
N GLU A 101 -14.73 -13.78 8.81
CA GLU A 101 -15.59 -13.97 9.97
C GLU A 101 -16.77 -14.88 9.64
N GLN A 102 -17.43 -14.64 8.51
CA GLN A 102 -18.58 -15.46 8.10
C GLN A 102 -18.16 -16.88 7.71
N LEU A 103 -16.97 -17.09 7.15
CA LEU A 103 -16.41 -18.43 6.95
C LEU A 103 -16.15 -19.15 8.28
N VAL A 104 -15.70 -18.44 9.32
CA VAL A 104 -15.58 -19.00 10.67
C VAL A 104 -16.96 -19.39 11.21
N ASN A 105 -17.97 -18.53 11.06
CA ASN A 105 -19.35 -18.84 11.47
C ASN A 105 -19.90 -20.06 10.73
N ALA A 106 -19.64 -20.20 9.42
CA ALA A 106 -20.02 -21.37 8.65
C ALA A 106 -19.34 -22.66 9.17
N ASN A 107 -18.07 -22.58 9.58
CA ASN A 107 -17.35 -23.70 10.22
C ASN A 107 -17.96 -24.07 11.57
N ILE A 108 -18.25 -23.09 12.43
CA ILE A 108 -18.89 -23.35 13.73
C ILE A 108 -20.23 -24.07 13.54
N LEU A 109 -21.07 -23.62 12.60
CA LEU A 109 -22.35 -24.27 12.31
C LEU A 109 -22.16 -25.70 11.78
N TYR A 110 -21.17 -25.91 10.92
CA TYR A 110 -20.81 -27.24 10.43
C TYR A 110 -20.42 -28.16 11.59
N ASP A 111 -19.54 -27.73 12.48
CA ASP A 111 -19.08 -28.51 13.64
C ASP A 111 -20.20 -28.81 14.64
N LYS A 112 -21.25 -27.99 14.65
CA LYS A 112 -22.49 -28.22 15.42
C LYS A 112 -23.51 -29.11 14.71
N GLY A 113 -23.19 -29.65 13.52
CA GLY A 113 -24.08 -30.50 12.73
C GLY A 113 -25.15 -29.73 11.93
N LEU A 114 -25.08 -28.40 11.88
CA LEU A 114 -26.07 -27.53 11.24
C LEU A 114 -25.73 -27.27 9.76
N TYR A 115 -25.57 -28.34 8.96
CA TYR A 115 -25.03 -28.28 7.60
C TYR A 115 -25.81 -27.37 6.64
N LEU A 116 -27.15 -27.44 6.66
CA LEU A 116 -27.99 -26.58 5.81
C LEU A 116 -27.90 -25.09 6.21
N GLN A 117 -27.55 -24.78 7.46
CA GLN A 117 -27.30 -23.41 7.90
C GLN A 117 -25.93 -22.94 7.40
N SER A 118 -24.92 -23.80 7.51
CA SER A 118 -23.59 -23.57 6.96
C SER A 118 -23.63 -23.31 5.44
N LEU A 119 -24.30 -24.18 4.67
CA LEU A 119 -24.47 -24.00 3.21
C LEU A 119 -25.16 -22.69 2.83
N ARG A 120 -26.19 -22.26 3.58
CA ARG A 120 -26.85 -20.96 3.35
C ARG A 120 -25.93 -19.77 3.55
N ILE A 121 -25.00 -19.84 4.51
CA ILE A 121 -23.97 -18.82 4.66
C ILE A 121 -23.01 -18.88 3.47
N LEU A 122 -22.52 -20.06 3.11
CA LEU A 122 -21.59 -20.25 1.99
C LEU A 122 -22.15 -19.74 0.66
N ASP A 123 -23.41 -20.01 0.34
CA ASP A 123 -24.07 -19.52 -0.88
C ASP A 123 -24.09 -17.97 -0.93
N ARG A 124 -24.39 -17.31 0.20
CA ARG A 124 -24.35 -15.85 0.31
C ARG A 124 -22.93 -15.31 0.14
N LEU A 125 -21.96 -15.91 0.84
CA LEU A 125 -20.55 -15.49 0.76
C LEU A 125 -20.00 -15.68 -0.64
N LYS A 126 -20.41 -16.72 -1.37
CA LYS A 126 -20.01 -16.96 -2.75
C LYS A 126 -20.43 -15.81 -3.65
N ALA A 127 -21.66 -15.33 -3.53
CA ALA A 127 -22.14 -14.18 -4.30
C ALA A 127 -21.37 -12.90 -3.95
N ILE A 128 -21.12 -12.66 -2.66
CA ILE A 128 -20.34 -11.51 -2.19
C ILE A 128 -18.90 -11.56 -2.72
N ALA A 129 -18.24 -12.73 -2.64
CA ALA A 129 -16.87 -12.90 -3.12
C ALA A 129 -16.78 -12.68 -4.63
N LYS A 130 -17.72 -13.19 -5.41
CA LYS A 130 -17.80 -12.96 -6.87
C LYS A 130 -17.96 -11.49 -7.23
N ASN A 131 -18.90 -10.79 -6.58
CA ASN A 131 -19.20 -9.39 -6.88
C ASN A 131 -18.04 -8.43 -6.52
N ASN A 132 -17.18 -8.84 -5.58
CA ASN A 132 -16.03 -8.07 -5.13
C ASN A 132 -14.68 -8.63 -5.63
N PHE A 133 -14.72 -9.54 -6.62
CA PHE A 133 -13.54 -10.17 -7.23
C PHE A 133 -12.60 -10.90 -6.26
N GLN A 134 -13.11 -11.35 -5.11
CA GLN A 134 -12.39 -12.04 -4.05
C GLN A 134 -12.20 -13.54 -4.39
N THR A 135 -11.41 -13.82 -5.43
CA THR A 135 -11.27 -15.16 -6.04
C THR A 135 -10.75 -16.22 -5.08
N THR A 136 -9.82 -15.88 -4.18
CA THR A 136 -9.27 -16.81 -3.17
C THR A 136 -10.32 -17.22 -2.14
N TYR A 137 -11.15 -16.28 -1.68
CA TYR A 137 -12.28 -16.57 -0.80
C TYR A 137 -13.34 -17.41 -1.52
N TRP A 138 -13.63 -17.10 -2.79
CA TRP A 138 -14.52 -17.92 -3.61
C TRP A 138 -14.02 -19.37 -3.70
N GLN A 139 -12.72 -19.58 -3.90
CA GLN A 139 -12.11 -20.91 -3.87
C GLN A 139 -12.35 -21.64 -2.54
N GLN A 140 -12.07 -20.98 -1.41
CA GLN A 140 -12.27 -21.55 -0.08
C GLN A 140 -13.73 -21.94 0.19
N ILE A 141 -14.67 -21.09 -0.24
CA ILE A 141 -16.10 -21.34 -0.12
C ILE A 141 -16.50 -22.60 -0.89
N VAL A 142 -16.06 -22.72 -2.16
CA VAL A 142 -16.37 -23.91 -3.00
C VAL A 142 -15.73 -25.18 -2.43
N ILE A 143 -14.50 -25.11 -1.90
CA ILE A 143 -13.87 -26.24 -1.21
C ILE A 143 -14.71 -26.66 0.00
N PHE A 144 -15.23 -25.70 0.76
CA PHE A 144 -16.05 -26.01 1.92
C PHE A 144 -17.40 -26.62 1.51
N GLU A 145 -18.07 -26.11 0.49
CA GLU A 145 -19.27 -26.75 -0.06
C GLU A 145 -19.00 -28.19 -0.50
N LYS A 146 -17.91 -28.43 -1.25
CA LYS A 146 -17.50 -29.78 -1.66
C LYS A 146 -17.29 -30.71 -0.47
N LYS A 147 -16.70 -30.21 0.63
CA LYS A 147 -16.53 -30.97 1.88
C LYS A 147 -17.89 -31.36 2.47
N ILE A 148 -18.87 -30.45 2.49
CA ILE A 148 -20.20 -30.74 3.03
C ILE A 148 -20.93 -31.76 2.14
N GLU A 149 -20.94 -31.54 0.82
CA GLU A 149 -21.61 -32.43 -0.14
C GLU A 149 -21.00 -33.85 -0.15
N ALA A 150 -19.69 -33.98 0.03
CA ALA A 150 -19.02 -35.28 0.06
C ALA A 150 -19.33 -36.11 1.32
N LEU A 151 -19.71 -35.46 2.43
CA LEU A 151 -19.87 -36.11 3.74
C LEU A 151 -21.33 -36.26 4.16
N HIS A 152 -22.25 -35.45 3.61
CA HIS A 152 -23.62 -35.37 4.08
C HIS A 152 -24.60 -35.44 2.91
N ILE A 153 -25.71 -36.15 3.08
CA ILE A 153 -26.82 -36.14 2.12
C ILE A 153 -27.58 -34.82 2.31
N THR A 154 -27.24 -33.81 1.52
CA THR A 154 -27.82 -32.45 1.56
C THR A 154 -29.16 -32.35 0.83
N ARG A 155 -29.58 -33.41 0.10
CA ARG A 155 -30.70 -33.40 -0.87
C ARG A 155 -30.56 -32.28 -1.91
N SER A 156 -29.33 -32.01 -2.32
CA SER A 156 -29.01 -31.06 -3.39
C SER A 156 -29.57 -31.50 -4.75
N ILE A 157 -29.66 -30.55 -5.68
CA ILE A 157 -30.05 -30.76 -7.08
C ILE A 157 -29.15 -31.85 -7.72
N ASP A 158 -29.74 -32.72 -8.56
CA ASP A 158 -29.00 -33.64 -9.42
C ASP A 158 -27.97 -32.84 -10.24
N ASN A 159 -26.68 -33.20 -10.13
CA ASN A 159 -25.50 -32.54 -10.70
C ASN A 159 -24.74 -31.48 -9.86
N ARG A 160 -25.03 -31.35 -8.54
CA ARG A 160 -24.27 -30.39 -7.69
C ARG A 160 -22.76 -30.66 -7.67
N ALA A 161 -22.35 -31.94 -7.67
CA ALA A 161 -20.94 -32.33 -7.64
C ALA A 161 -20.18 -31.89 -8.91
N GLU A 162 -20.79 -32.06 -10.08
CA GLU A 162 -20.26 -31.65 -11.38
C GLU A 162 -20.14 -30.12 -11.46
N LEU A 163 -21.16 -29.39 -10.98
CA LEU A 163 -21.15 -27.92 -10.95
C LEU A 163 -20.02 -27.38 -10.08
N LEU A 164 -19.86 -27.91 -8.86
CA LEU A 164 -18.78 -27.50 -7.95
C LEU A 164 -17.38 -27.88 -8.50
N SER A 165 -17.30 -28.98 -9.26
CA SER A 165 -16.03 -29.41 -9.87
C SER A 165 -15.63 -28.51 -11.04
N LYS A 166 -16.57 -28.15 -11.91
CA LYS A 166 -16.32 -27.16 -12.96
C LYS A 166 -15.99 -25.78 -12.37
N GLU A 167 -16.73 -25.36 -11.36
CA GLU A 167 -16.52 -24.07 -10.71
C GLU A 167 -15.11 -23.96 -10.11
N ILE A 168 -14.59 -25.01 -9.46
CA ILE A 168 -13.24 -24.97 -8.90
C ILE A 168 -12.15 -24.96 -9.99
N GLU A 169 -12.36 -25.65 -11.12
CA GLU A 169 -11.45 -25.62 -12.26
C GLU A 169 -11.36 -24.22 -12.87
N ASP A 170 -12.51 -23.57 -13.09
CA ASP A 170 -12.56 -22.19 -13.60
C ASP A 170 -11.86 -21.20 -12.65
N ILE A 171 -12.05 -21.36 -11.33
CA ILE A 171 -11.36 -20.55 -10.31
C ILE A 171 -9.84 -20.76 -10.37
N ASN A 172 -9.38 -22.00 -10.49
CA ASN A 172 -7.94 -22.31 -10.55
C ASN A 172 -7.29 -21.72 -11.81
N CYS A 173 -7.98 -21.75 -12.95
CA CYS A 173 -7.53 -21.09 -14.17
C CYS A 173 -7.35 -19.58 -13.97
N ARG A 174 -8.33 -18.91 -13.33
CA ARG A 174 -8.25 -17.48 -12.99
C ARG A 174 -7.10 -17.16 -12.05
N LEU A 175 -6.95 -17.93 -10.96
CA LEU A 175 -5.84 -17.74 -10.01
C LEU A 175 -4.48 -17.92 -10.67
N THR A 176 -4.36 -18.86 -11.61
CA THR A 176 -3.13 -19.07 -12.38
C THR A 176 -2.82 -17.86 -13.27
N MET A 177 -3.81 -17.32 -13.96
CA MET A 177 -3.66 -16.14 -14.81
C MET A 177 -3.30 -14.90 -13.98
N GLN A 178 -4.05 -14.65 -12.90
CA GLN A 178 -3.79 -13.57 -11.96
C GLN A 178 -2.36 -13.66 -11.38
N GLY A 179 -1.92 -14.86 -10.98
CA GLY A 179 -0.57 -15.10 -10.46
C GLY A 179 0.53 -14.85 -11.48
N ARG A 180 0.34 -15.26 -12.74
CA ARG A 180 1.32 -14.99 -13.81
C ARG A 180 1.48 -13.50 -14.08
N LEU A 181 0.36 -12.77 -14.19
CA LEU A 181 0.38 -11.33 -14.45
C LEU A 181 0.91 -10.53 -13.26
N SER A 182 0.54 -10.90 -12.02
CA SER A 182 1.05 -10.21 -10.82
C SER A 182 2.55 -10.43 -10.64
N ASN A 183 3.04 -11.65 -10.91
CA ASN A 183 4.47 -11.96 -10.90
C ASN A 183 5.23 -11.12 -11.95
N LEU A 184 4.72 -11.04 -13.17
CA LEU A 184 5.33 -10.24 -14.23
C LEU A 184 5.42 -8.76 -13.83
N SER A 185 4.33 -8.16 -13.35
CA SER A 185 4.29 -6.78 -12.85
C SER A 185 5.33 -6.54 -11.75
N LEU A 186 5.39 -7.45 -10.75
CA LEU A 186 6.32 -7.34 -9.63
C LEU A 186 7.79 -7.51 -10.07
N GLN A 187 8.06 -8.42 -11.00
CA GLN A 187 9.41 -8.65 -11.52
C GLN A 187 9.89 -7.47 -12.38
N LEU A 188 9.03 -6.85 -13.18
CA LEU A 188 9.36 -5.63 -13.92
C LEU A 188 9.62 -4.45 -12.99
N TYR A 189 8.83 -4.31 -11.91
CA TYR A 189 9.12 -3.32 -10.87
C TYR A 189 10.49 -3.56 -10.23
N GLY A 190 10.79 -4.81 -9.85
CA GLY A 190 12.10 -5.20 -9.32
C GLY A 190 13.25 -4.94 -10.31
N TRP A 191 13.01 -5.17 -11.61
CA TRP A 191 13.95 -4.84 -12.67
C TRP A 191 14.23 -3.34 -12.71
N TYR A 192 13.20 -2.50 -12.70
CA TYR A 192 13.34 -1.04 -12.73
C TYR A 192 14.09 -0.49 -11.49
N ILE A 193 13.84 -1.05 -10.29
CA ILE A 193 14.61 -0.67 -9.10
C ILE A 193 16.10 -0.97 -9.28
N LYS A 194 16.42 -2.15 -9.84
CA LYS A 194 17.79 -2.64 -9.96
C LYS A 194 18.57 -1.99 -11.11
N MET A 195 17.95 -1.87 -12.28
CA MET A 195 18.61 -1.48 -13.53
C MET A 195 18.24 -0.07 -14.01
N GLY A 196 17.11 0.49 -13.55
CA GLY A 196 16.60 1.75 -14.06
C GLY A 196 15.96 1.61 -15.44
N HIS A 197 15.97 2.71 -16.21
CA HIS A 197 15.56 2.72 -17.61
C HIS A 197 16.58 1.98 -18.48
N ALA A 198 16.13 1.45 -19.61
CA ALA A 198 17.01 0.93 -20.64
C ALA A 198 17.89 2.07 -21.19
N ARG A 199 19.21 1.81 -21.30
CA ARG A 199 20.20 2.83 -21.71
C ARG A 199 20.80 2.55 -23.09
N ASP A 200 20.70 1.31 -23.57
CA ASP A 200 21.20 0.87 -24.86
C ASP A 200 20.31 -0.23 -25.45
N GLU A 201 20.59 -0.60 -26.70
CA GLU A 201 19.84 -1.63 -27.43
C GLU A 201 19.85 -2.99 -26.74
N LYS A 202 20.91 -3.32 -25.97
CA LYS A 202 21.01 -4.61 -25.27
C LYS A 202 20.06 -4.64 -24.09
N ASP A 203 20.00 -3.56 -23.31
CA ASP A 203 19.04 -3.39 -22.21
C ASP A 203 17.60 -3.48 -22.76
N GLU A 204 17.32 -2.81 -23.90
CA GLU A 204 16.00 -2.90 -24.54
C GLU A 204 15.63 -4.32 -24.96
N MET A 205 16.53 -5.02 -25.65
CA MET A 205 16.31 -6.38 -26.10
C MET A 205 16.07 -7.33 -24.92
N ALA A 206 16.83 -7.17 -23.83
CA ALA A 206 16.68 -7.98 -22.63
C ALA A 206 15.29 -7.80 -21.98
N VAL A 207 14.81 -6.55 -21.89
CA VAL A 207 13.49 -6.24 -21.31
C VAL A 207 12.37 -6.74 -22.22
N LYS A 208 12.47 -6.54 -23.55
CA LYS A 208 11.52 -7.07 -24.55
C LYS A 208 11.41 -8.58 -24.48
N LEU A 209 12.54 -9.29 -24.51
CA LEU A 209 12.57 -10.74 -24.40
C LEU A 209 11.98 -11.22 -23.07
N PHE A 210 12.32 -10.58 -21.95
CA PHE A 210 11.78 -10.91 -20.64
C PHE A 210 10.26 -10.75 -20.62
N PHE A 211 9.75 -9.63 -21.15
CA PHE A 211 8.32 -9.35 -21.19
C PHE A 211 7.55 -10.37 -22.04
N GLU A 212 8.01 -10.61 -23.27
CA GLU A 212 7.38 -11.52 -24.23
C GLU A 212 7.39 -12.97 -23.72
N THR A 213 8.48 -13.41 -23.08
CA THR A 213 8.59 -14.77 -22.55
C THR A 213 7.65 -15.02 -21.36
N ASN A 214 7.41 -13.99 -20.53
CA ASN A 214 6.64 -14.13 -19.30
C ASN A 214 5.18 -13.68 -19.42
N MET A 215 4.80 -12.95 -20.49
CA MET A 215 3.41 -12.57 -20.74
C MET A 215 2.59 -13.82 -21.13
N PRO A 216 1.56 -14.21 -20.37
CA PRO A 216 0.73 -15.35 -20.73
C PRO A 216 -0.11 -15.07 -21.97
N ALA A 217 -0.36 -16.11 -22.77
CA ALA A 217 -1.36 -16.06 -23.83
C ALA A 217 -2.75 -15.81 -23.20
N LEU A 218 -3.38 -14.70 -23.58
CA LEU A 218 -4.63 -14.25 -22.98
C LEU A 218 -5.48 -13.47 -23.97
N SER A 219 -6.77 -13.35 -23.64
CA SER A 219 -7.72 -12.47 -24.28
C SER A 219 -8.21 -11.48 -23.23
N LEU A 220 -8.03 -10.18 -23.48
CA LEU A 220 -8.39 -9.13 -22.53
C LEU A 220 -9.89 -9.10 -22.19
N ALA A 221 -10.74 -9.59 -23.10
CA ALA A 221 -12.18 -9.65 -22.88
C ALA A 221 -12.56 -10.66 -21.79
N ASP A 222 -11.76 -11.72 -21.64
CA ASP A 222 -12.02 -12.82 -20.71
C ASP A 222 -11.48 -12.55 -19.29
N LEU A 223 -10.68 -11.49 -19.15
CA LEU A 223 -10.06 -11.13 -17.87
C LEU A 223 -11.04 -10.42 -16.93
N SER A 224 -10.94 -10.78 -15.65
CA SER A 224 -11.57 -10.11 -14.50
C SER A 224 -10.79 -8.86 -14.09
N PHE A 225 -11.23 -8.20 -13.01
CA PHE A 225 -10.63 -6.95 -12.51
C PHE A 225 -9.13 -7.09 -12.21
N TYR A 226 -8.73 -8.01 -11.32
CA TYR A 226 -7.32 -8.13 -10.91
C TYR A 226 -6.38 -8.51 -12.07
N GLU A 227 -6.82 -9.39 -12.96
CA GLU A 227 -6.03 -9.79 -14.13
C GLU A 227 -5.82 -8.60 -15.08
N LYS A 228 -6.87 -7.82 -15.38
CA LYS A 228 -6.75 -6.57 -16.16
C LYS A 228 -5.84 -5.56 -15.48
N MET A 229 -5.98 -5.40 -14.17
CA MET A 229 -5.15 -4.49 -13.38
C MET A 229 -3.66 -4.86 -13.51
N TYR A 230 -3.29 -6.12 -13.24
CA TYR A 230 -1.90 -6.57 -13.34
C TYR A 230 -1.37 -6.56 -14.78
N TYR A 231 -2.23 -6.80 -15.78
CA TYR A 231 -1.88 -6.61 -17.18
C TYR A 231 -1.49 -5.15 -17.47
N TYR A 232 -2.31 -4.18 -17.09
CA TYR A 232 -1.99 -2.77 -17.32
C TYR A 232 -0.76 -2.32 -16.53
N GLN A 233 -0.58 -2.79 -15.29
CA GLN A 233 0.63 -2.53 -14.51
C GLN A 233 1.88 -3.09 -15.16
N SER A 234 1.83 -4.33 -15.66
CA SER A 234 2.96 -4.96 -16.36
C SER A 234 3.34 -4.14 -17.59
N HIS A 235 2.35 -3.71 -18.38
CA HIS A 235 2.60 -2.82 -19.52
C HIS A 235 3.12 -1.45 -19.10
N CYS A 236 2.61 -0.86 -18.01
CA CYS A 236 3.13 0.40 -17.50
C CYS A 236 4.63 0.29 -17.20
N TRP A 237 5.05 -0.71 -16.44
CA TRP A 237 6.47 -0.92 -16.14
C TRP A 237 7.30 -1.20 -17.38
N PHE A 238 6.81 -2.06 -18.28
CA PHE A 238 7.50 -2.41 -19.51
C PHE A 238 7.80 -1.18 -20.37
N TYR A 239 6.78 -0.37 -20.68
CA TYR A 239 6.94 0.82 -21.50
C TYR A 239 7.69 1.93 -20.77
N PHE A 240 7.54 2.05 -19.45
CA PHE A 240 8.30 3.00 -18.65
C PHE A 240 9.80 2.69 -18.64
N ILE A 241 10.19 1.43 -18.48
CA ILE A 241 11.61 1.00 -18.57
C ILE A 241 12.18 1.32 -19.94
N LEU A 242 11.41 1.09 -21.01
CA LEU A 242 11.80 1.40 -22.39
C LEU A 242 11.70 2.90 -22.75
N GLN A 243 11.24 3.76 -21.82
CA GLN A 243 10.99 5.18 -22.07
C GLN A 243 9.98 5.46 -23.20
N ASP A 244 9.10 4.49 -23.50
CA ASP A 244 7.98 4.69 -24.41
C ASP A 244 6.80 5.31 -23.65
N PHE A 245 6.91 6.61 -23.39
CA PHE A 245 5.94 7.33 -22.56
C PHE A 245 4.53 7.38 -23.17
N ARG A 246 4.40 7.22 -24.50
CA ARG A 246 3.10 7.18 -25.17
C ARG A 246 2.33 5.92 -24.80
N PHE A 247 2.97 4.75 -24.85
CA PHE A 247 2.31 3.50 -24.45
C PHE A 247 2.22 3.35 -22.93
N TYR A 248 3.15 3.94 -22.17
CA TYR A 248 3.03 4.08 -20.71
C TYR A 248 1.74 4.84 -20.36
N PHE A 249 1.55 6.04 -20.91
CA PHE A 249 0.34 6.85 -20.73
C PHE A 249 -0.93 6.05 -21.06
N ARG A 250 -0.96 5.40 -22.23
CA ARG A 250 -2.14 4.62 -22.66
C ARG A 250 -2.53 3.54 -21.64
N ASN A 251 -1.56 2.85 -21.05
CA ASN A 251 -1.85 1.79 -20.08
C ASN A 251 -2.13 2.33 -18.68
N ALA A 252 -1.50 3.44 -18.28
CA ALA A 252 -1.82 4.12 -17.03
C ALA A 252 -3.27 4.66 -17.03
N GLN A 253 -3.72 5.22 -18.16
CA GLN A 253 -5.10 5.66 -18.33
C GLN A 253 -6.08 4.49 -18.19
N LYS A 254 -5.85 3.39 -18.93
CA LYS A 254 -6.69 2.18 -18.83
C LYS A 254 -6.71 1.57 -17.43
N TRP A 255 -5.61 1.66 -16.71
CA TRP A 255 -5.55 1.21 -15.31
C TRP A 255 -6.44 2.08 -14.42
N LEU A 256 -6.43 3.40 -14.58
CA LEU A 256 -7.34 4.26 -13.83
C LEU A 256 -8.81 4.05 -14.25
N ASP A 257 -9.08 3.95 -15.55
CA ASP A 257 -10.42 3.73 -16.11
C ASP A 257 -11.03 2.42 -15.58
N LEU A 258 -10.21 1.38 -15.36
CA LEU A 258 -10.66 0.11 -14.78
C LEU A 258 -11.34 0.29 -13.41
N PHE A 259 -10.92 1.27 -12.61
CA PHE A 259 -11.58 1.61 -11.35
C PHE A 259 -12.84 2.43 -11.55
N ASP A 260 -12.93 3.24 -12.62
CA ASP A 260 -14.16 3.94 -12.97
C ASP A 260 -15.23 2.96 -13.45
N ASP A 261 -14.84 1.93 -14.20
CA ASP A 261 -15.70 0.82 -14.61
C ASP A 261 -16.13 -0.10 -13.44
N ASN A 262 -15.38 -0.09 -12.33
CA ASN A 262 -15.62 -0.92 -11.14
C ASN A 262 -15.55 -0.09 -9.85
N PRO A 263 -16.51 0.83 -9.60
CA PRO A 263 -16.41 1.82 -8.51
C PRO A 263 -16.20 1.23 -7.12
N GLN A 264 -16.75 0.04 -6.83
CA GLN A 264 -16.56 -0.65 -5.55
C GLN A 264 -15.09 -0.97 -5.27
N MET A 265 -14.28 -1.16 -6.31
CA MET A 265 -12.86 -1.44 -6.16
C MET A 265 -12.05 -0.23 -5.72
N LYS A 266 -12.58 1.00 -5.82
CA LYS A 266 -11.93 2.20 -5.27
C LYS A 266 -11.79 2.12 -3.76
N GLU A 267 -12.76 1.53 -3.07
CA GLU A 267 -12.69 1.31 -1.63
C GLU A 267 -11.89 0.06 -1.28
N ILE A 268 -12.16 -1.07 -1.96
CA ILE A 268 -11.52 -2.37 -1.68
C ILE A 268 -10.02 -2.31 -1.95
N GLU A 269 -9.62 -1.71 -3.07
CA GLU A 269 -8.24 -1.65 -3.55
C GLU A 269 -7.71 -0.21 -3.59
N THR A 270 -8.02 0.57 -2.54
CA THR A 270 -7.65 2.00 -2.47
C THR A 270 -6.17 2.24 -2.78
N GLY A 271 -5.27 1.40 -2.27
CA GLY A 271 -3.83 1.56 -2.51
C GLY A 271 -3.43 1.37 -3.98
N GLN A 272 -4.12 0.49 -4.72
CA GLN A 272 -3.90 0.31 -6.15
C GLN A 272 -4.53 1.46 -6.96
N TYR A 273 -5.68 1.99 -6.51
CA TYR A 273 -6.30 3.17 -7.11
C TYR A 273 -5.39 4.41 -7.02
N LEU A 274 -4.79 4.62 -5.84
CA LEU A 274 -3.78 5.66 -5.62
C LEU A 274 -2.54 5.49 -6.51
N LYS A 275 -2.09 4.25 -6.72
CA LYS A 275 -0.99 3.96 -7.66
C LYS A 275 -1.38 4.23 -9.11
N ALA A 276 -2.62 3.97 -9.50
CA ALA A 276 -3.12 4.29 -10.85
C ALA A 276 -3.09 5.81 -11.09
N PHE A 277 -3.58 6.60 -10.13
CA PHE A 277 -3.44 8.07 -10.17
C PHE A 277 -1.99 8.51 -10.30
N HIS A 278 -1.11 7.99 -9.43
CA HIS A 278 0.32 8.32 -9.47
C HIS A 278 0.94 8.04 -10.84
N ASN A 279 0.66 6.88 -11.44
CA ASN A 279 1.22 6.53 -12.75
C ASN A 279 0.64 7.39 -13.87
N LEU A 280 -0.67 7.68 -13.85
CA LEU A 280 -1.27 8.53 -14.86
C LEU A 280 -0.74 9.97 -14.80
N LEU A 281 -0.59 10.54 -13.60
CA LEU A 281 -0.01 11.87 -13.40
C LEU A 281 1.46 11.90 -13.80
N SER A 282 2.25 10.87 -13.47
CA SER A 282 3.63 10.74 -13.96
C SER A 282 3.67 10.65 -15.48
N ALA A 283 2.80 9.88 -16.11
CA ALA A 283 2.75 9.79 -17.57
C ALA A 283 2.37 11.13 -18.24
N HIS A 284 1.44 11.88 -17.65
CA HIS A 284 1.12 13.23 -18.12
C HIS A 284 2.30 14.20 -17.98
N PHE A 285 3.04 14.10 -16.87
CA PHE A 285 4.26 14.87 -16.66
C PHE A 285 5.33 14.54 -17.71
N ASP A 286 5.64 13.25 -17.90
CA ASP A 286 6.67 12.78 -18.84
C ASP A 286 6.35 13.12 -20.32
N THR A 287 5.06 13.28 -20.63
CA THR A 287 4.58 13.63 -21.98
C THR A 287 4.21 15.11 -22.17
N ASN A 288 4.45 15.95 -21.16
CA ASN A 288 4.08 17.37 -21.16
C ASN A 288 2.60 17.63 -21.49
N ASN A 289 1.69 16.80 -20.98
CA ASN A 289 0.26 16.91 -21.21
C ASN A 289 -0.43 17.75 -20.10
N PHE A 290 -0.20 19.07 -20.14
CA PHE A 290 -0.64 20.04 -19.13
C PHE A 290 -2.13 19.96 -18.79
N GLU A 291 -3.01 20.09 -19.80
CA GLU A 291 -4.46 20.17 -19.57
C GLU A 291 -4.99 18.90 -18.89
N ARG A 292 -4.57 17.73 -19.36
CA ARG A 292 -5.00 16.44 -18.78
C ARG A 292 -4.34 16.16 -17.43
N PHE A 293 -3.12 16.66 -17.21
CA PHE A 293 -2.48 16.63 -15.91
C PHE A 293 -3.34 17.34 -14.87
N ASP A 294 -3.73 18.59 -15.15
CA ASP A 294 -4.52 19.42 -14.23
C ASP A 294 -5.90 18.79 -13.97
N GLN A 295 -6.57 18.28 -15.01
CA GLN A 295 -7.85 17.56 -14.86
C GLN A 295 -7.71 16.32 -13.96
N THR A 296 -6.64 15.54 -14.14
CA THR A 296 -6.38 14.33 -13.35
C THR A 296 -6.01 14.68 -11.91
N LEU A 297 -5.25 15.76 -11.70
CA LEU A 297 -4.86 16.23 -10.37
C LEU A 297 -6.07 16.73 -9.58
N GLU A 298 -7.00 17.44 -10.21
CA GLU A 298 -8.24 17.86 -9.55
C GLU A 298 -9.15 16.67 -9.21
N ARG A 299 -9.22 15.64 -10.06
CA ARG A 299 -9.88 14.37 -9.69
C ARG A 299 -9.21 13.72 -8.48
N PHE A 300 -7.88 13.73 -8.41
CA PHE A 300 -7.16 13.18 -7.27
C PHE A 300 -7.40 14.02 -6.01
N ARG A 301 -7.41 15.37 -6.10
CA ARG A 301 -7.78 16.27 -5.00
C ARG A 301 -9.16 15.96 -4.45
N ALA A 302 -10.16 15.81 -5.31
CA ALA A 302 -11.51 15.45 -4.88
C ALA A 302 -11.53 14.10 -4.14
N PHE A 303 -10.70 13.13 -4.56
CA PHE A 303 -10.58 11.86 -3.86
C PHE A 303 -9.95 12.00 -2.47
N THR A 304 -8.95 12.88 -2.28
CA THR A 304 -8.28 13.05 -0.97
C THR A 304 -9.22 13.56 0.12
N GLU A 305 -10.34 14.20 -0.26
CA GLU A 305 -11.35 14.71 0.65
C GLU A 305 -12.33 13.63 1.14
N THR A 306 -12.38 12.47 0.48
CA THR A 306 -13.31 11.37 0.81
C THR A 306 -12.95 10.63 2.10
N GLU A 307 -13.94 9.99 2.71
CA GLU A 307 -13.72 9.11 3.87
C GLU A 307 -12.81 7.93 3.52
N THR A 308 -12.91 7.39 2.31
CA THR A 308 -12.03 6.30 1.83
C THR A 308 -10.55 6.71 1.86
N ALA A 309 -10.22 7.92 1.43
CA ALA A 309 -8.85 8.45 1.46
C ALA A 309 -8.34 8.70 2.88
N LYS A 310 -9.24 8.92 3.84
CA LYS A 310 -8.92 9.16 5.25
C LYS A 310 -9.01 7.90 6.12
N LYS A 311 -9.54 6.79 5.57
CA LYS A 311 -9.98 5.58 6.28
C LYS A 311 -8.91 4.93 7.16
N ASN A 312 -7.67 4.83 6.69
CA ASN A 312 -6.60 4.25 7.49
C ASN A 312 -5.25 4.94 7.27
N PHE A 313 -4.35 4.70 8.23
CA PHE A 313 -3.04 5.33 8.28
C PHE A 313 -2.19 5.10 7.01
N ASN A 314 -2.16 3.86 6.50
CA ASN A 314 -1.39 3.53 5.30
C ASN A 314 -1.91 4.27 4.05
N ILE A 315 -3.23 4.37 3.89
CA ILE A 315 -3.84 5.14 2.79
C ILE A 315 -3.44 6.62 2.92
N ARG A 316 -3.50 7.22 4.12
CA ARG A 316 -3.10 8.62 4.33
C ARG A 316 -1.64 8.89 3.94
N VAL A 317 -0.72 8.00 4.30
CA VAL A 317 0.69 8.09 3.89
C VAL A 317 0.83 8.03 2.35
N GLN A 318 0.07 7.16 1.69
CA GLN A 318 0.09 7.04 0.23
C GLN A 318 -0.54 8.24 -0.47
N VAL A 319 -1.66 8.77 0.04
CA VAL A 319 -2.28 10.00 -0.42
C VAL A 319 -1.28 11.14 -0.33
N PHE A 320 -0.70 11.37 0.86
CA PHE A 320 0.36 12.37 1.05
C PHE A 320 1.49 12.17 0.05
N THR A 321 2.01 10.94 -0.09
CA THR A 321 3.14 10.69 -1.01
C THR A 321 2.79 11.10 -2.44
N TYR A 322 1.72 10.54 -3.01
CA TYR A 322 1.45 10.68 -4.43
C TYR A 322 0.83 12.03 -4.78
N PHE A 323 -0.05 12.56 -3.92
CA PHE A 323 -0.69 13.85 -4.15
C PHE A 323 0.31 15.00 -4.05
N THR A 324 1.19 14.98 -3.05
CA THR A 324 2.24 16.00 -2.91
C THR A 324 3.23 15.94 -4.07
N ILE A 325 3.66 14.75 -4.50
CA ILE A 325 4.50 14.62 -5.70
C ILE A 325 3.82 15.23 -6.93
N ALA A 326 2.51 15.00 -7.10
CA ALA A 326 1.77 15.55 -8.22
C ALA A 326 1.63 17.08 -8.14
N ARG A 327 1.37 17.65 -6.96
CA ARG A 327 1.37 19.12 -6.77
C ARG A 327 2.72 19.74 -7.10
N LEU A 328 3.83 19.12 -6.67
CA LEU A 328 5.18 19.58 -7.01
C LEU A 328 5.42 19.51 -8.53
N ASN A 329 5.01 18.42 -9.17
CA ASN A 329 5.10 18.27 -10.62
C ASN A 329 4.25 19.31 -11.37
N GLN A 330 3.10 19.72 -10.84
CA GLN A 330 2.29 20.80 -11.41
C GLN A 330 3.10 22.10 -11.49
N HIS A 331 3.75 22.50 -10.40
CA HIS A 331 4.60 23.69 -10.37
C HIS A 331 5.79 23.58 -11.33
N PHE A 332 6.38 22.39 -11.47
CA PHE A 332 7.46 22.16 -12.43
C PHE A 332 6.99 22.29 -13.88
N MET A 333 5.81 21.78 -14.22
CA MET A 333 5.24 21.91 -15.55
C MET A 333 4.96 23.38 -15.86
N HIS A 334 4.24 24.08 -14.99
CA HIS A 334 3.82 25.47 -15.21
C HIS A 334 4.92 26.51 -14.97
N GLY A 335 6.09 26.10 -14.48
CA GLY A 335 7.21 27.01 -14.17
C GLY A 335 6.97 27.90 -12.95
N THR A 336 5.99 27.58 -12.10
CA THR A 336 5.59 28.39 -10.94
C THR A 336 6.37 28.00 -9.68
N PHE A 337 7.71 27.96 -9.78
CA PHE A 337 8.60 27.48 -8.72
C PHE A 337 8.46 28.27 -7.40
N SER A 338 8.40 29.60 -7.46
CA SER A 338 8.25 30.46 -6.27
C SER A 338 6.93 30.22 -5.54
N GLU A 339 5.83 29.97 -6.27
CA GLU A 339 4.54 29.62 -5.67
C GLU A 339 4.60 28.23 -5.02
N GLY A 340 5.31 27.29 -5.64
CA GLY A 340 5.53 25.95 -5.09
C GLY A 340 6.27 25.94 -3.76
N LEU A 341 7.07 26.98 -3.43
CA LEU A 341 7.72 27.11 -2.13
C LEU A 341 6.73 27.22 -0.97
N LEU A 342 5.50 27.71 -1.22
CA LEU A 342 4.45 27.76 -0.19
C LEU A 342 4.07 26.37 0.33
N LEU A 343 4.36 25.31 -0.42
CA LEU A 343 4.11 23.92 -0.02
C LEU A 343 5.17 23.38 0.94
N VAL A 344 6.38 23.94 0.95
CA VAL A 344 7.52 23.35 1.67
C VAL A 344 7.28 23.19 3.17
N PRO A 345 6.71 24.17 3.90
CA PRO A 345 6.44 24.01 5.34
C PRO A 345 5.43 22.89 5.65
N GLU A 346 4.38 22.76 4.83
CA GLU A 346 3.38 21.68 4.93
C GLU A 346 4.07 20.32 4.70
N ILE A 347 4.88 20.20 3.64
CA ILE A 347 5.59 18.97 3.30
C ILE A 347 6.58 18.57 4.40
N GLU A 348 7.35 19.50 4.94
CA GLU A 348 8.30 19.18 6.01
C GLU A 348 7.59 18.74 7.30
N SER A 349 6.43 19.33 7.62
CA SER A 349 5.59 18.91 8.74
C SER A 349 5.09 17.48 8.55
N ASP A 350 4.50 17.19 7.39
CA ASP A 350 3.95 15.85 7.09
C ASP A 350 5.04 14.78 6.98
N LEU A 351 6.22 15.12 6.45
CA LEU A 351 7.38 14.23 6.43
C LEU A 351 7.82 13.83 7.84
N LYS A 352 7.72 14.73 8.82
CA LYS A 352 7.97 14.40 10.23
C LYS A 352 6.90 13.46 10.77
N THR A 353 5.62 13.78 10.54
CA THR A 353 4.48 12.96 10.99
C THR A 353 4.54 11.53 10.43
N TYR A 354 4.87 11.36 9.15
CA TYR A 354 4.86 10.05 8.50
C TYR A 354 6.20 9.31 8.51
N ARG A 355 7.24 9.88 9.12
CA ARG A 355 8.62 9.36 9.07
C ARG A 355 8.78 7.90 9.48
N LEU A 356 8.04 7.46 10.50
CA LEU A 356 8.12 6.08 11.03
C LEU A 356 7.52 5.03 10.08
N HIS A 357 6.69 5.47 9.14
CA HIS A 357 5.90 4.60 8.26
C HIS A 357 6.16 4.84 6.77
N MET A 358 7.08 5.75 6.45
CA MET A 358 7.51 6.05 5.08
C MET A 358 8.90 5.47 4.84
N ASP A 359 9.11 4.87 3.66
CA ASP A 359 10.45 4.44 3.29
C ASP A 359 11.38 5.66 3.11
N ARG A 360 12.63 5.49 3.52
CA ARG A 360 13.61 6.58 3.47
C ARG A 360 13.83 7.10 2.05
N HIS A 361 13.70 6.25 1.03
CA HIS A 361 13.94 6.67 -0.35
C HIS A 361 12.91 7.71 -0.80
N ARG A 362 11.63 7.55 -0.46
CA ARG A 362 10.58 8.57 -0.69
C ARG A 362 10.92 9.91 -0.06
N VAL A 363 11.43 9.93 1.18
CA VAL A 363 11.85 11.16 1.84
C VAL A 363 12.95 11.88 1.05
N LEU A 364 13.91 11.14 0.49
CA LEU A 364 14.97 11.72 -0.34
C LEU A 364 14.45 12.25 -1.68
N VAL A 365 13.46 11.59 -2.28
CA VAL A 365 12.78 12.10 -3.47
C VAL A 365 12.08 13.42 -3.17
N PHE A 366 11.44 13.57 -2.00
CA PHE A 366 10.88 14.85 -1.57
C PHE A 366 11.95 15.92 -1.40
N TYR A 367 13.05 15.64 -0.70
CA TYR A 367 14.15 16.60 -0.58
C TYR A 367 14.72 17.03 -1.93
N TYR A 368 14.82 16.11 -2.89
CA TYR A 368 15.29 16.44 -4.23
C TYR A 368 14.31 17.36 -4.96
N LYS A 369 13.01 17.07 -4.90
CA LYS A 369 11.99 17.92 -5.51
C LYS A 369 11.91 19.31 -4.85
N ILE A 370 12.07 19.39 -3.53
CA ILE A 370 12.15 20.68 -2.82
C ILE A 370 13.40 21.45 -3.26
N ALA A 371 14.55 20.78 -3.39
CA ALA A 371 15.76 21.41 -3.94
C ALA A 371 15.54 21.94 -5.37
N CYS A 372 14.81 21.22 -6.21
CA CYS A 372 14.45 21.70 -7.55
C CYS A 372 13.53 22.94 -7.51
N LEU A 373 12.60 23.04 -6.54
CA LEU A 373 11.80 24.26 -6.35
C LEU A 373 12.68 25.45 -6.00
N TYR A 374 13.56 25.30 -5.01
CA TYR A 374 14.48 26.37 -4.61
C TYR A 374 15.38 26.81 -5.76
N PHE A 375 15.98 25.86 -6.48
CA PHE A 375 16.78 26.15 -7.68
C PHE A 375 15.97 26.92 -8.73
N GLY A 376 14.77 26.43 -9.10
CA GLY A 376 13.93 27.08 -10.10
C GLY A 376 13.39 28.45 -9.67
N SER A 377 13.38 28.75 -8.37
CA SER A 377 13.02 30.07 -7.82
C SER A 377 14.20 31.05 -7.71
N GLY A 378 15.43 30.59 -7.97
CA GLY A 378 16.67 31.37 -7.84
C GLY A 378 17.30 31.36 -6.44
N ASP A 379 16.79 30.57 -5.50
CA ASP A 379 17.31 30.44 -4.14
C ASP A 379 18.32 29.27 -4.06
N ASN A 380 19.54 29.52 -4.52
CA ASN A 380 20.58 28.50 -4.60
C ASN A 380 21.07 28.03 -3.22
N ASP A 381 21.04 28.92 -2.21
CA ASP A 381 21.45 28.58 -0.84
C ASP A 381 20.56 27.49 -0.23
N ASN A 382 19.23 27.66 -0.30
CA ASN A 382 18.31 26.64 0.20
C ASN A 382 18.30 25.39 -0.70
N CYS A 383 18.52 25.53 -2.01
CA CYS A 383 18.73 24.39 -2.89
C CYS A 383 19.86 23.49 -2.37
N ILE A 384 21.05 24.08 -2.13
CA ILE A 384 22.22 23.38 -1.61
C ILE A 384 21.93 22.74 -0.25
N LEU A 385 21.23 23.45 0.65
CA LEU A 385 20.84 22.91 1.95
C LEU A 385 20.03 21.61 1.83
N PHE A 386 19.04 21.57 0.94
CA PHE A 386 18.24 20.36 0.72
C PHE A 386 19.01 19.25 -0.01
N LEU A 387 19.89 19.59 -0.96
CA LEU A 387 20.74 18.60 -1.64
C LEU A 387 21.73 17.94 -0.69
N ASN A 388 22.26 18.68 0.28
CA ASN A 388 23.13 18.13 1.32
C ASN A 388 22.43 17.10 2.21
N LYS A 389 21.10 17.23 2.42
CA LYS A 389 20.28 16.19 3.09
C LYS A 389 20.32 14.85 2.34
N ILE A 390 20.65 14.84 1.04
CA ILE A 390 20.76 13.64 0.20
C ILE A 390 22.22 13.17 0.09
N ILE A 391 23.13 14.09 -0.25
CA ILE A 391 24.53 13.78 -0.63
C ILE A 391 25.32 13.18 0.54
N HIS A 392 25.06 13.61 1.77
CA HIS A 392 25.78 13.16 2.95
C HIS A 392 25.32 11.80 3.50
N ILE A 393 24.31 11.19 2.88
CA ILE A 393 23.79 9.90 3.30
C ILE A 393 24.68 8.76 2.78
N LYS A 394 25.22 7.95 3.71
CA LYS A 394 26.20 6.87 3.44
C LYS A 394 25.58 5.50 3.09
N TYR A 395 24.35 5.41 2.58
CA TYR A 395 23.68 4.13 2.31
C TYR A 395 23.78 3.71 0.83
N ASN A 396 23.63 2.40 0.57
CA ASN A 396 23.37 1.83 -0.76
C ASN A 396 21.99 2.27 -1.27
N LEU A 397 21.90 3.54 -1.65
CA LEU A 397 20.74 4.12 -2.32
C LEU A 397 20.82 3.87 -3.82
N ARG A 398 19.70 4.10 -4.52
CA ARG A 398 19.68 4.18 -5.97
C ARG A 398 20.72 5.22 -6.42
N THR A 399 21.65 4.79 -7.27
CA THR A 399 22.81 5.58 -7.68
C THR A 399 22.41 6.84 -8.45
N ASP A 400 21.28 6.79 -9.14
CA ASP A 400 20.71 7.88 -9.94
C ASP A 400 20.38 9.13 -9.11
N LEU A 401 19.66 9.01 -7.98
CA LEU A 401 19.26 10.14 -7.15
C LEU A 401 20.49 10.83 -6.55
N GLN A 402 21.51 10.07 -6.17
CA GLN A 402 22.79 10.60 -5.72
C GLN A 402 23.53 11.34 -6.85
N CYS A 403 23.54 10.78 -8.07
CA CYS A 403 24.12 11.44 -9.24
C CYS A 403 23.39 12.75 -9.57
N TYR A 404 22.07 12.74 -9.65
CA TYR A 404 21.27 13.93 -9.96
C TYR A 404 21.36 15.00 -8.87
N ALA A 405 21.36 14.61 -7.59
CA ALA A 405 21.55 15.55 -6.49
C ALA A 405 22.93 16.23 -6.54
N ARG A 406 24.00 15.48 -6.84
CA ARG A 406 25.36 16.04 -6.98
C ARG A 406 25.51 16.93 -8.20
N LEU A 407 24.86 16.58 -9.32
CA LEU A 407 24.84 17.41 -10.51
C LEU A 407 24.15 18.74 -10.25
N LEU A 408 22.93 18.71 -9.69
CA LEU A 408 22.21 19.94 -9.35
C LEU A 408 22.96 20.76 -8.31
N HIS A 409 23.64 20.10 -7.35
CA HIS A 409 24.47 20.78 -6.36
C HIS A 409 25.62 21.53 -7.02
N LEU A 410 26.32 20.91 -7.99
CA LEU A 410 27.38 21.58 -8.74
C LEU A 410 26.85 22.80 -9.51
N ILE A 411 25.68 22.68 -10.14
CA ILE A 411 25.05 23.78 -10.89
C ILE A 411 24.65 24.91 -9.93
N ALA A 412 24.00 24.60 -8.81
CA ALA A 412 23.59 25.59 -7.82
C ALA A 412 24.79 26.37 -7.23
N HIS A 413 25.94 25.71 -7.03
CA HIS A 413 27.19 26.37 -6.60
C HIS A 413 27.82 27.25 -7.69
N TYR A 414 27.58 26.94 -8.97
CA TYR A 414 28.07 27.77 -10.07
C TYR A 414 27.23 29.05 -10.25
N GLU A 415 25.94 28.97 -9.93
CA GLU A 415 24.98 30.09 -10.01
C GLU A 415 25.01 31.01 -8.76
N LEU A 416 25.71 30.62 -7.70
CA LEU A 416 26.03 31.46 -6.52
C LEU A 416 27.19 32.42 -6.83
#